data_AF-A0A9W9N029-F1
#
_entry.id   AF-A0A9W9N029-F1
#
_cell.length_a   1.000
_cell.length_b   1.000
_cell.length_c   1.000
_cell.angle_alpha   90.00
_cell.angle_beta   90.00
_cell.angle_gamma   90.00
#
_symmetry.space_group_name_H-M   'P 1'
#
loop_
_entity.id
_entity.type
_entity.pdbx_description
1 polymer ?
#
loop_
_entity_poly.entity_id
_entity_poly.type
_entity_poly.pdbx_seq_one_letter_code
_entity_poly.pdbx_strand_id
1 'polypeptide(L)'
;MPSEQGHRLYVKGRHLSFQRSKHALTPNTSLVKIEGVDDTKSAKFYLGKKVAFVYRAKREVRGSNIRVIWGKVTRPHGNSGVVRARFRNNLPPSPSALPSALCSTPPTSKRLLCVVFSGRFPSSHRRSVRQGKVDGTSRC
;
A
#
# COMPACT_ATOMS: atom_id res chain seq x y z
N MET A 1 15.81 -25.65 -11.56
CA MET A 1 15.87 -24.56 -10.55
C MET A 1 15.48 -23.27 -11.26
N PRO A 2 14.31 -22.66 -11.00
CA PRO A 2 14.02 -21.37 -11.58
C PRO A 2 15.02 -20.36 -11.04
N SER A 3 15.76 -19.71 -11.93
CA SER A 3 16.69 -18.62 -11.62
C SER A 3 15.98 -17.56 -10.77
N GLU A 4 16.64 -17.14 -9.69
CA GLU A 4 16.26 -16.17 -8.63
C GLU A 4 15.88 -14.75 -9.11
N GLN A 5 15.39 -14.61 -10.34
CA GLN A 5 14.88 -13.39 -10.94
C GLN A 5 13.37 -13.56 -11.10
N GLY A 6 12.66 -13.61 -9.97
CA GLY A 6 11.21 -13.61 -9.97
C GLY A 6 10.68 -12.41 -10.76
N HIS A 7 9.94 -12.67 -11.84
CA HIS A 7 9.39 -11.62 -12.69
C HIS A 7 8.55 -10.65 -11.84
N ARG A 8 8.89 -9.36 -11.88
CA ARG A 8 8.28 -8.37 -11.01
C ARG A 8 6.90 -7.95 -11.52
N LEU A 9 5.85 -8.50 -10.93
CA LEU A 9 4.45 -8.25 -11.32
C LEU A 9 3.87 -6.90 -10.83
N TYR A 10 4.74 -5.96 -10.45
CA TYR A 10 4.32 -4.72 -9.82
C TYR A 10 5.20 -3.54 -10.19
N VAL A 11 4.56 -2.37 -10.22
CA VAL A 11 5.24 -1.10 -10.43
C VAL A 11 5.58 -0.48 -9.09
N LYS A 12 6.76 0.13 -8.99
CA LYS A 12 7.17 0.92 -7.82
C LYS A 12 6.40 2.23 -7.80
N GLY A 13 6.07 2.68 -6.59
CA GLY A 13 5.57 4.02 -6.37
C GLY A 13 6.07 4.56 -5.05
N ARG A 14 6.15 5.88 -4.96
CA ARG A 14 6.52 6.64 -3.76
C ARG A 14 5.26 7.28 -3.19
N HIS A 15 5.03 7.12 -1.88
CA HIS A 15 4.06 7.95 -1.18
C HIS A 15 4.66 9.34 -0.99
N LEU A 16 3.92 10.36 -1.40
CA LEU A 16 4.35 11.75 -1.27
C LEU A 16 3.89 12.34 0.05
N SER A 17 2.57 12.39 0.22
CA SER A 17 1.89 13.01 1.34
C SER A 17 0.41 12.64 1.33
N PHE A 18 -0.35 13.14 2.28
CA PHE A 18 -1.81 13.15 2.15
C PHE A 18 -2.27 14.36 1.36
N GLN A 19 -3.48 14.28 0.83
CA GLN A 19 -4.14 15.45 0.26
C GLN A 19 -4.21 16.55 1.32
N ARG A 20 -3.79 17.75 0.94
CA ARG A 20 -3.73 18.90 1.84
C ARG A 20 -4.21 20.16 1.14
N SER A 21 -4.73 21.09 1.93
CA SER A 21 -4.83 22.50 1.59
C SER A 21 -3.63 23.25 2.21
N LYS A 22 -3.62 24.59 2.10
CA LYS A 22 -2.59 25.42 2.74
C LYS A 22 -2.53 25.20 4.26
N HIS A 23 -3.68 25.02 4.90
CA HIS A 23 -3.81 24.97 6.37
C HIS A 23 -4.28 23.62 6.92
N ALA A 24 -4.86 22.72 6.11
CA ALA A 24 -5.45 21.47 6.59
C ALA A 24 -4.95 20.24 5.84
N LEU A 25 -4.80 19.13 6.55
CA LEU A 25 -4.41 17.83 6.00
C LEU A 25 -5.62 16.89 6.03
N THR A 26 -5.87 16.17 4.93
CA THR A 26 -6.94 15.17 4.82
C THR A 26 -6.34 13.76 4.75
N PRO A 27 -6.10 13.10 5.91
CA PRO A 27 -5.32 11.86 5.99
C PRO A 27 -6.00 10.65 5.33
N ASN A 28 -7.31 10.74 5.11
CA ASN A 28 -8.07 9.68 4.47
C ASN A 28 -7.65 9.46 3.00
N THR A 29 -7.00 10.43 2.36
CA THR A 29 -6.57 10.41 0.95
C THR A 29 -5.07 10.56 0.85
N SER A 30 -4.40 9.54 0.32
CA SER A 30 -2.96 9.54 0.12
C SER A 30 -2.60 9.87 -1.33
N LEU A 31 -1.55 10.66 -1.53
CA LEU A 31 -0.94 10.93 -2.83
C LEU A 31 0.21 9.96 -3.07
N VAL A 32 0.21 9.33 -4.24
CA VAL A 32 1.22 8.34 -4.65
C VAL A 32 1.72 8.68 -6.04
N LYS A 33 3.04 8.81 -6.20
CA LYS A 33 3.70 8.96 -7.50
C LYS A 33 4.17 7.58 -7.96
N ILE A 34 3.74 7.17 -9.14
CA ILE A 34 4.16 5.90 -9.75
C ILE A 34 5.45 6.18 -10.55
N GLU A 35 6.42 5.27 -10.49
CA GLU A 35 7.64 5.38 -11.29
C GLU A 35 7.32 5.21 -12.78
N GLY A 36 7.84 6.10 -13.63
CA GLY A 36 7.62 6.07 -15.09
C GLY A 36 6.25 6.56 -15.55
N VAL A 37 5.51 7.28 -14.71
CA VAL A 37 4.20 7.87 -15.07
C VAL A 37 4.25 9.36 -14.85
N ASP A 38 4.38 10.13 -15.92
CA ASP A 38 4.43 11.59 -15.87
C ASP A 38 3.16 12.26 -16.39
N ASP A 39 2.34 11.54 -17.18
CA ASP A 39 1.09 12.07 -17.73
C ASP A 39 -0.16 11.60 -16.99
N THR A 40 -1.18 12.45 -16.97
CA THR A 40 -2.53 12.10 -16.49
C THR A 40 -3.17 10.97 -17.31
N LYS A 41 -2.89 10.89 -18.62
CA LYS A 41 -3.39 9.81 -19.50
C LYS A 41 -2.85 8.45 -19.08
N SER A 42 -1.54 8.35 -18.84
CA SER A 42 -0.92 7.15 -18.29
C SER A 42 -1.39 6.83 -16.87
N ALA A 43 -1.66 7.84 -16.04
CA ALA A 43 -2.18 7.63 -14.69
C ALA A 43 -3.59 7.01 -14.67
N LYS A 44 -4.43 7.28 -15.69
CA LYS A 44 -5.78 6.68 -15.81
C LYS A 44 -5.74 5.16 -15.93
N PHE A 45 -4.68 4.58 -16.49
CA PHE A 45 -4.50 3.12 -16.57
C PHE A 45 -4.46 2.45 -15.18
N TYR A 46 -4.00 3.17 -14.16
CA TYR A 46 -3.84 2.65 -12.82
C TYR A 46 -5.08 2.80 -11.94
N LEU A 47 -6.17 3.34 -12.48
CA LEU A 47 -7.44 3.44 -11.74
C LEU A 47 -8.01 2.07 -11.39
N GLY A 48 -8.51 1.94 -10.16
CA GLY A 48 -9.06 0.68 -9.67
C GLY A 48 -8.02 -0.40 -9.33
N LYS A 49 -6.73 -0.18 -9.62
CA LYS A 49 -5.66 -1.11 -9.22
C LYS A 49 -5.51 -1.12 -7.69
N LYS A 50 -5.11 -2.27 -7.14
CA LYS A 50 -4.79 -2.42 -5.72
C LYS A 50 -3.37 -1.91 -5.45
N VAL A 51 -3.23 -1.18 -4.36
CA VAL A 51 -1.95 -0.65 -3.86
C VAL A 51 -1.65 -1.30 -2.52
N ALA A 52 -0.41 -1.70 -2.31
CA ALA A 52 0.05 -2.21 -1.03
C ALA A 52 1.16 -1.32 -0.49
N PHE A 53 1.06 -0.93 0.78
CA PHE A 53 2.13 -0.29 1.54
C PHE A 53 2.79 -1.36 2.41
N VAL A 54 4.03 -1.71 2.09
CA VAL A 54 4.80 -2.72 2.83
C VAL A 54 5.78 -2.02 3.77
N TYR A 55 5.79 -2.43 5.04
CA TYR A 55 6.74 -1.93 6.04
C TYR A 55 7.23 -3.06 6.94
N ARG A 56 8.42 -2.88 7.50
CA ARG A 56 9.01 -3.80 8.48
C ARG A 56 8.77 -3.25 9.88
N ALA A 57 8.32 -4.12 10.79
CA ALA A 57 8.19 -3.84 12.21
C ALA A 57 9.12 -4.74 13.02
N LYS A 58 9.52 -4.31 14.22
CA LYS A 58 10.40 -5.08 15.10
C LYS A 58 9.73 -6.30 15.73
N ARG A 59 8.41 -6.21 15.96
CA ARG A 59 7.62 -7.29 16.57
C ARG A 59 7.07 -8.19 15.48
N GLU A 60 7.40 -9.47 15.61
CA GLU A 60 6.84 -10.54 14.81
C GLU A 60 5.35 -10.69 15.08
N VAL A 61 4.58 -10.65 13.99
CA VAL A 61 3.15 -10.94 14.03
C VAL A 61 2.92 -12.01 12.99
N ARG A 62 2.41 -13.18 13.41
CA ARG A 62 2.18 -14.33 12.54
C ARG A 62 3.46 -14.83 11.86
N GLY A 63 4.56 -14.92 12.61
CA GLY A 63 5.84 -15.46 12.15
C GLY A 63 6.57 -14.59 11.11
N SER A 64 6.16 -13.33 10.92
CA SER A 64 6.85 -12.41 10.01
C SER A 64 6.94 -10.99 10.56
N ASN A 65 8.04 -10.32 10.22
CA ASN A 65 8.30 -8.92 10.55
C ASN A 65 7.74 -7.94 9.50
N ILE A 66 7.11 -8.45 8.44
CA ILE A 66 6.61 -7.68 7.31
C ILE A 66 5.10 -7.48 7.46
N ARG A 67 4.66 -6.23 7.39
CA ARG A 67 3.26 -5.85 7.47
C ARG A 67 2.85 -5.08 6.23
N VAL A 68 1.59 -5.28 5.84
CA VAL A 68 1.05 -4.73 4.60
C VAL A 68 -0.25 -3.99 4.88
N ILE A 69 -0.35 -2.75 4.42
CA ILE A 69 -1.59 -1.98 4.39
C ILE A 69 -2.10 -1.96 2.96
N TRP A 70 -3.31 -2.46 2.76
CA TRP A 70 -3.94 -2.52 1.43
C TRP A 70 -4.79 -1.27 1.16
N GLY A 71 -4.80 -0.85 -0.11
CA GLY A 71 -5.60 0.24 -0.61
C GLY A 71 -5.95 0.08 -2.09
N LYS A 72 -6.69 1.06 -2.60
CA LYS A 72 -7.09 1.16 -4.01
C LYS A 72 -6.79 2.55 -4.55
N VAL A 73 -6.40 2.60 -5.82
CA VAL A 73 -6.29 3.87 -6.56
C VAL A 73 -7.67 4.36 -6.96
N THR A 74 -7.98 5.63 -6.68
CA THR A 74 -9.31 6.20 -6.93
C THR A 74 -9.36 7.17 -8.10
N ARG A 75 -8.45 8.15 -8.16
CA ARG A 75 -8.43 9.17 -9.24
C ARG A 75 -7.02 9.71 -9.49
N PRO A 76 -6.69 10.17 -10.71
CA PRO A 76 -5.44 10.91 -10.92
C PRO A 76 -5.47 12.25 -10.18
N HIS A 77 -4.29 12.80 -9.91
CA HIS A 77 -4.09 14.07 -9.24
C HIS A 77 -3.07 14.92 -10.00
N GLY A 78 -3.49 16.13 -10.39
CA GLY A 78 -2.65 17.05 -11.14
C GLY A 78 -2.25 16.49 -12.51
N ASN A 79 -1.23 17.11 -13.08
CA ASN A 79 -0.75 16.78 -14.42
C ASN A 79 0.47 15.84 -14.39
N SER A 80 1.21 15.80 -13.28
CA SER A 80 2.47 15.07 -13.12
C SER A 80 2.31 13.57 -12.84
N GLY A 81 1.25 12.91 -13.31
CA GLY A 81 1.06 11.46 -13.15
C GLY A 81 0.91 10.96 -11.70
N VAL A 82 0.61 11.84 -10.75
CA VAL A 82 0.33 11.48 -9.35
C VAL A 82 -1.09 10.89 -9.27
N VAL A 83 -1.29 9.92 -8.39
CA VAL A 83 -2.61 9.31 -8.16
C VAL A 83 -3.02 9.43 -6.70
N ARG A 84 -4.34 9.53 -6.47
CA ARG A 84 -4.94 9.44 -5.14
C ARG A 84 -5.24 7.97 -4.83
N ALA A 85 -4.84 7.55 -3.65
CA ALA A 85 -5.13 6.23 -3.11
C ALA A 85 -5.94 6.34 -1.82
N ARG A 86 -6.88 5.42 -1.64
CA ARG A 86 -7.61 5.20 -0.39
C ARG A 86 -7.13 3.88 0.19
N PHE A 87 -6.57 3.93 1.39
CA PHE A 87 -6.16 2.74 2.13
C PHE A 87 -7.26 2.31 3.10
N ARG A 88 -7.26 1.03 3.48
CA ARG A 88 -8.23 0.49 4.46
C ARG A 88 -8.00 1.08 5.85
N ASN A 89 -6.74 1.24 6.22
CA ASN A 89 -6.31 1.99 7.38
C ASN A 89 -5.46 3.15 6.88
N ASN A 90 -5.63 4.33 7.48
CA ASN A 90 -4.81 5.48 7.13
C ASN A 90 -3.34 5.14 7.31
N LEU A 91 -2.52 5.54 6.35
CA LEU A 91 -1.08 5.32 6.44
C LEU A 91 -0.53 6.08 7.65
N PRO A 92 0.53 5.56 8.31
CA PRO A 92 1.23 6.36 9.30
C PRO A 92 1.75 7.63 8.59
N PRO A 93 1.60 8.82 9.20
CA PRO A 93 2.12 10.03 8.61
C PRO A 93 3.63 9.91 8.41
N SER A 94 4.09 10.17 7.20
CA SER A 94 5.51 10.26 6.94
C SER A 94 6.08 11.43 7.75
N PRO A 95 7.19 11.25 8.50
CA PRO A 95 7.79 12.30 9.32
C PRO A 95 8.53 13.37 8.50
N SER A 96 8.07 13.68 7.28
CA SER A 96 8.66 14.71 6.41
C SER A 96 8.35 16.15 6.90
N ALA A 97 8.08 16.31 8.19
CA ALA A 97 7.69 17.57 8.84
C ALA A 97 8.58 17.88 10.07
N LEU A 98 9.74 17.24 10.20
CA LEU A 98 10.77 17.70 11.13
C LEU A 98 11.66 18.73 10.41
N PRO A 99 11.96 19.90 11.02
CA PRO A 99 12.96 20.82 10.50
C PRO A 99 14.31 20.10 10.42
N SER A 100 15.06 20.38 9.36
CA SER A 100 16.28 19.69 8.91
C SER A 100 17.51 19.86 9.82
N ALA A 101 17.33 20.00 11.14
CA ALA A 101 18.43 20.05 12.10
C ALA A 101 18.10 19.12 13.28
N LEU A 102 19.03 18.22 13.61
CA LEU A 102 18.98 17.22 14.69
C LEU A 102 18.19 15.94 14.38
N CYS A 103 18.78 15.04 13.59
CA CYS A 103 19.01 13.65 14.03
C CYS A 103 19.80 12.91 12.94
N SER A 104 21.07 12.63 13.20
CA SER A 104 21.94 11.74 12.45
C SER A 104 21.50 10.27 12.59
N THR A 105 20.29 9.96 12.13
CA THR A 105 19.95 8.58 11.79
C THR A 105 20.01 8.44 10.28
N PRO A 106 20.85 7.54 9.72
CA PRO A 106 20.78 7.24 8.31
C PRO A 106 19.34 6.79 8.02
N PRO A 107 18.66 7.33 6.98
CA PRO A 107 17.34 6.85 6.58
C PRO A 107 17.51 5.43 6.06
N THR A 108 17.56 4.47 6.98
CA THR A 108 17.68 3.04 6.72
C THR A 108 16.39 2.60 6.05
N SER A 109 16.44 2.66 4.72
CA SER A 109 15.61 1.93 3.77
C SER A 109 14.11 1.88 4.09
N LYS A 110 13.45 3.02 4.32
CA LYS A 110 12.00 3.08 4.10
C LYS A 110 11.73 3.47 2.65
N ARG A 111 12.28 2.68 1.71
CA ARG A 111 11.76 2.63 0.34
C ARG A 111 10.35 2.09 0.47
N LEU A 112 9.41 3.02 0.57
CA LEU A 112 8.01 2.75 0.42
C LEU A 112 7.83 2.04 -0.92
N LEU A 113 7.62 0.74 -0.85
CA LEU A 113 7.23 -0.01 -2.02
C LEU A 113 5.71 0.08 -2.06
N CYS A 114 5.18 1.18 -2.63
CA CYS A 114 3.80 1.15 -3.08
C CYS A 114 3.76 0.22 -4.28
N VAL A 115 3.39 -1.03 -4.03
CA VAL A 115 3.27 -2.08 -5.05
C VAL A 115 1.94 -1.84 -5.74
N VAL A 116 1.97 -1.31 -6.97
CA VAL A 116 0.79 -1.28 -7.83
C VAL A 116 0.76 -2.59 -8.61
N PHE A 117 -0.15 -3.49 -8.25
CA PHE A 117 -0.30 -4.76 -8.94
C PHE A 117 -0.90 -4.52 -10.32
N SER A 118 -0.12 -4.78 -11.38
CA SER A 118 -0.56 -4.54 -12.77
C SER A 118 -1.51 -5.63 -13.28
N GLY A 119 -1.52 -6.83 -12.67
CA GLY A 119 -2.42 -7.94 -13.03
C GLY A 119 -3.83 -7.81 -12.49
N ARG A 120 -4.85 -8.18 -13.30
CA ARG A 120 -6.19 -8.51 -12.78
C ARG A 120 -6.00 -9.71 -11.84
N PHE A 121 -6.19 -9.52 -10.54
CA PHE A 121 -6.35 -10.65 -9.63
C PHE A 121 -7.63 -11.39 -10.05
N PRO A 122 -7.57 -12.67 -10.47
CA PRO A 122 -8.78 -13.42 -10.76
C PRO A 122 -9.60 -13.53 -9.47
N SER A 123 -10.86 -13.10 -9.54
CA SER A 123 -11.85 -13.10 -8.46
C SER A 123 -12.33 -14.51 -8.07
N SER A 124 -11.50 -15.54 -8.25
CA SER A 124 -11.85 -16.94 -8.05
C SER A 124 -10.91 -17.55 -7.01
N HIS A 125 -11.21 -17.27 -5.74
CA HIS A 125 -11.18 -18.27 -4.67
C HIS A 125 -12.01 -17.76 -3.50
N ARG A 126 -13.32 -17.84 -3.71
CA ARG A 126 -14.30 -18.09 -2.67
C ARG A 126 -13.91 -19.40 -1.99
N ARG A 127 -13.12 -19.37 -0.92
CA ARG A 127 -13.11 -20.47 0.06
C ARG A 127 -13.85 -20.02 1.29
N SER A 128 -15.13 -20.38 1.28
CA SER A 128 -15.98 -20.63 2.43
C SER A 128 -15.18 -21.28 3.56
N VAL A 129 -14.78 -20.49 4.56
CA VAL A 129 -14.46 -21.01 5.89
C VAL A 129 -15.78 -20.99 6.65
N ARG A 130 -16.60 -22.03 6.41
CA ARG A 130 -17.61 -22.43 7.39
C ARG A 130 -16.81 -23.06 8.54
N GLN A 131 -16.71 -22.32 9.64
CA GLN A 131 -16.25 -22.87 10.91
C GLN A 131 -17.18 -24.04 11.28
N GLY A 132 -16.60 -25.24 11.39
CA GLY A 132 -17.19 -26.31 12.17
C GLY A 132 -17.25 -25.86 13.62
N LYS A 133 -18.46 -25.64 14.11
CA LYS A 133 -18.75 -25.50 15.54
C LYS A 133 -19.03 -26.91 16.05
N VAL A 134 -18.09 -27.41 16.83
CA VAL A 134 -18.27 -28.47 17.81
C VAL A 134 -19.32 -28.03 18.82
N ASP A 135 -20.31 -28.88 19.11
CA ASP A 135 -21.01 -28.91 20.38
C ASP A 135 -21.46 -30.34 20.62
N GLY A 136 -20.77 -31.02 21.54
CA GLY A 136 -21.25 -32.24 22.14
C GLY A 136 -22.44 -31.91 23.04
N THR A 137 -23.45 -32.76 23.02
CA THR A 137 -24.42 -32.85 24.10
C THR A 137 -24.77 -34.31 24.27
N SER A 138 -24.32 -34.84 25.41
CA SER A 138 -24.88 -35.99 26.08
C SER A 138 -26.39 -35.84 26.23
N ARG A 139 -27.11 -36.96 26.06
CA ARG A 139 -28.13 -37.47 27.01
C ARG A 139 -28.88 -38.68 26.43
N CYS A 140 -29.01 -39.66 27.32
CA CYS A 140 -29.92 -40.81 27.36
C CYS A 140 -29.72 -41.90 26.32
#